data_AF-A0A0W7VHW7-F1
#
_entry.id   AF-A0A0W7VHW7-F1
#
_cell.length_a   1.000
_cell.length_b   1.000
_cell.length_c   1.000
_cell.angle_alpha   90.00
_cell.angle_beta   90.00
_cell.angle_gamma   90.00
#
_symmetry.space_group_name_H-M   'P 1'
#
loop_
_entity.id
_entity.type
_entity.pdbx_description
1 polymer ?
#
loop_
_entity_poly.entity_id
_entity_poly.type
_entity_poly.pdbx_seq_one_letter_code
_entity_poly.pdbx_strand_id
1 'polypeptide(L)'
;MASTAKYQPAAQQEPDDDYTHAPPAYGSTAAEGSSSAHDPGLFAQPRSSDDNIPDDFKFGGSVAEATVDIRNQFVRKVYSILTVQLIATAALGSISFFSDAYKNWIQSHPALVWASLFGAMIFMGLTYWKRKSYPTNLLFLSLFTLTEAYSISVIVSFYNTRIVLSATIITAGIFVFLTAFASQSKYDFTSWMPYLFGALWGLVIFGFMAMFFPYSSTGELIYGGLAALIFSGYILVDTQMIMRHHHVEEEIAAAISLYLDIINLFLAILRILNSQSNN
;
A
#
# COMPACT_ATOMS: atom_id res chain seq x y z
N MET A 1 27.13 -59.92 9.16
CA MET A 1 25.78 -60.30 8.71
C MET A 1 25.06 -59.02 8.33
N ALA A 2 24.66 -58.89 7.07
CA ALA A 2 24.19 -57.65 6.46
C ALA A 2 22.66 -57.51 6.49
N SER A 3 22.23 -56.27 6.75
CA SER A 3 21.12 -55.52 6.14
C SER A 3 19.84 -56.26 5.72
N THR A 4 18.71 -55.91 6.37
CA THR A 4 17.36 -56.07 5.82
C THR A 4 16.64 -54.73 5.82
N ALA A 5 16.87 -53.92 4.78
CA ALA A 5 15.91 -52.91 4.36
C ALA A 5 14.99 -53.54 3.30
N LYS A 6 13.70 -53.70 3.59
CA LYS A 6 12.68 -54.08 2.61
C LYS A 6 12.46 -52.89 1.67
N TYR A 7 13.13 -52.90 0.53
CA TYR A 7 12.77 -52.04 -0.60
C TYR A 7 11.61 -52.70 -1.34
N GLN A 8 10.48 -52.01 -1.43
CA GLN A 8 9.38 -52.40 -2.31
C GLN A 8 9.48 -51.51 -3.56
N PRO A 9 9.71 -52.06 -4.76
CA PRO A 9 9.77 -51.26 -5.97
C PRO A 9 8.41 -50.61 -6.25
N ALA A 10 8.43 -49.34 -6.68
CA ALA A 10 7.25 -48.61 -7.09
C ALA A 10 6.62 -49.25 -8.34
N ALA A 11 5.30 -49.22 -8.44
CA ALA A 11 4.58 -49.71 -9.62
C ALA A 11 5.04 -48.90 -10.85
N GLN A 12 5.64 -49.58 -11.83
CA GLN A 12 5.91 -49.01 -13.13
C GLN A 12 4.59 -49.00 -13.89
N GLN A 13 4.03 -47.81 -14.11
CA GLN A 13 2.97 -47.64 -15.08
C GLN A 13 3.64 -47.68 -16.46
N GLU A 14 3.33 -48.71 -17.24
CA GLU A 14 3.75 -48.77 -18.63
C GLU A 14 3.16 -47.54 -19.35
N PRO A 15 3.95 -46.80 -20.15
CA PRO A 15 3.40 -45.76 -20.99
C PRO A 15 2.41 -46.42 -21.94
N ASP A 16 1.19 -45.89 -22.02
CA ASP A 16 0.21 -46.35 -23.00
C ASP A 16 0.87 -46.35 -24.39
N ASP A 17 0.91 -47.53 -25.04
CA ASP A 17 1.53 -47.78 -26.35
C ASP A 17 0.80 -47.08 -27.53
N ASP A 18 0.13 -45.96 -27.29
CA ASP A 18 -0.53 -45.18 -28.34
C ASP A 18 0.42 -44.11 -28.92
N TYR A 19 1.60 -44.54 -29.35
CA TYR A 19 2.55 -43.73 -30.10
C TYR A 19 2.34 -43.81 -31.62
N THR A 20 1.26 -44.45 -32.07
CA THR A 20 0.94 -44.64 -33.50
C THR A 20 0.32 -43.42 -34.17
N HIS A 21 0.01 -42.37 -33.43
CA HIS A 21 -0.52 -41.14 -34.00
C HIS A 21 0.56 -40.07 -34.11
N ALA A 22 0.73 -39.55 -35.33
CA ALA A 22 1.57 -38.39 -35.57
C ALA A 22 1.10 -37.23 -34.68
N PRO A 23 2.02 -36.49 -34.04
CA PRO A 23 1.64 -35.31 -33.27
C PRO A 23 0.84 -34.36 -34.16
N PRO A 24 -0.23 -33.72 -33.64
CA PRO A 24 -1.08 -32.84 -34.43
C PRO A 24 -0.22 -31.75 -35.07
N ALA A 25 -0.38 -31.58 -36.38
CA ALA A 25 0.33 -30.55 -37.13
C ALA A 25 -0.05 -29.19 -36.56
N TYR A 26 0.95 -28.34 -36.29
CA TYR A 26 0.73 -26.94 -35.95
C TYR A 26 0.00 -26.26 -37.12
N GLY A 27 -1.34 -26.18 -37.04
CA GLY A 27 -2.16 -25.47 -38.02
C GLY A 27 -3.49 -26.12 -38.44
N SER A 28 -3.92 -27.26 -37.91
CA SER A 28 -5.22 -27.84 -38.30
C SER A 28 -6.09 -28.22 -37.11
N THR A 29 -6.89 -27.26 -36.63
CA THR A 29 -8.09 -27.53 -35.85
C THR A 29 -9.21 -27.99 -36.78
N ALA A 30 -9.32 -29.32 -36.99
CA ALA A 30 -10.55 -29.93 -37.45
C ALA A 30 -11.38 -30.30 -36.21
N ALA A 31 -12.64 -29.87 -36.23
CA ALA A 31 -13.55 -29.82 -35.12
C ALA A 31 -14.04 -31.19 -34.64
N GLU A 32 -14.06 -31.40 -33.32
CA GLU A 32 -15.13 -32.10 -32.62
C GLU A 32 -15.06 -31.81 -31.10
N GLY A 33 -16.13 -31.26 -30.54
CA GLY A 33 -16.45 -31.40 -29.11
C GLY A 33 -16.17 -30.25 -28.14
N SER A 34 -17.08 -29.27 -28.12
CA SER A 34 -17.53 -28.48 -26.95
C SER A 34 -16.78 -27.20 -26.49
N SER A 35 -17.56 -26.11 -26.57
CA SER A 35 -17.56 -24.84 -25.83
C SER A 35 -16.55 -23.71 -26.14
N SER A 36 -17.09 -22.69 -26.83
CA SER A 36 -16.73 -21.25 -26.83
C SER A 36 -15.35 -20.84 -27.36
N ALA A 37 -15.20 -20.90 -28.68
CA ALA A 37 -14.14 -20.20 -29.41
C ALA A 37 -14.47 -18.70 -29.56
N HIS A 38 -13.65 -17.85 -28.96
CA HIS A 38 -13.54 -16.43 -29.34
C HIS A 38 -12.64 -16.39 -30.59
N ASP A 39 -13.23 -16.26 -31.78
CA ASP A 39 -12.50 -16.16 -33.05
C ASP A 39 -11.94 -14.73 -33.20
N PRO A 40 -10.61 -14.51 -33.15
CA PRO A 40 -10.04 -13.19 -33.33
C PRO A 40 -10.03 -12.88 -34.84
N GLY A 41 -11.08 -12.20 -35.31
CA GLY A 41 -11.16 -11.73 -36.69
C GLY A 41 -9.98 -10.82 -37.08
N LEU A 42 -9.92 -10.46 -38.37
CA LEU A 42 -8.85 -9.68 -39.02
C LEU A 42 -8.49 -8.32 -38.36
N PHE A 43 -9.24 -7.90 -37.34
CA PHE A 43 -9.06 -6.69 -36.53
C PHE A 43 -8.75 -6.97 -35.05
N ALA A 44 -8.36 -8.20 -34.71
CA ALA A 44 -7.93 -8.53 -33.35
C ALA A 44 -6.64 -7.78 -32.99
N GLN A 45 -6.55 -7.38 -31.72
CA GLN A 45 -5.36 -6.74 -31.15
C GLN A 45 -4.11 -7.60 -31.46
N PRO A 46 -2.94 -6.98 -31.73
CA PRO A 46 -1.71 -7.72 -31.96
C PRO A 46 -1.47 -8.69 -30.79
N ARG A 47 -1.27 -9.98 -31.09
CA ARG A 47 -0.92 -10.96 -30.07
C ARG A 47 0.34 -10.51 -29.33
N SER A 48 0.28 -10.41 -28.02
CA SER A 48 1.47 -10.15 -27.20
C SER A 48 2.20 -11.47 -26.92
N SER A 49 3.44 -11.40 -26.44
CA SER A 49 4.20 -12.58 -26.00
C SER A 49 3.46 -13.42 -24.95
N ASP A 50 2.45 -12.84 -24.30
CA ASP A 50 1.81 -13.38 -23.12
C ASP A 50 0.56 -14.19 -23.49
N ASP A 51 0.08 -14.18 -24.74
CA ASP A 51 -1.14 -14.89 -25.16
C ASP A 51 -1.05 -16.42 -25.07
N ASN A 52 0.17 -16.98 -24.96
CA ASN A 52 0.39 -18.43 -24.88
C ASN A 52 0.57 -18.96 -23.44
N ILE A 53 0.45 -18.10 -22.43
CA ILE A 53 0.60 -18.50 -21.02
C ILE A 53 -0.81 -18.75 -20.45
N PRO A 54 -1.10 -19.92 -19.86
CA PRO A 54 -2.40 -20.17 -19.21
C PRO A 54 -2.69 -19.11 -18.15
N ASP A 55 -3.94 -18.66 -18.03
CA ASP A 55 -4.31 -17.55 -17.13
C ASP A 55 -3.90 -17.80 -15.66
N ASP A 56 -3.84 -19.07 -15.24
CA ASP A 56 -3.38 -19.49 -13.91
C ASP A 56 -1.89 -19.14 -13.65
N PHE A 57 -1.06 -19.04 -14.69
CA PHE A 57 0.33 -18.56 -14.61
C PHE A 57 0.47 -17.05 -14.83
N LYS A 58 -0.60 -16.37 -15.24
CA LYS A 58 -0.67 -14.90 -15.32
C LYS A 58 -1.16 -14.28 -14.02
N PHE A 59 -1.96 -14.99 -13.23
CA PHE A 59 -2.66 -14.46 -12.04
C PHE A 59 -2.50 -15.27 -10.76
N GLY A 60 -1.41 -16.03 -10.61
CA GLY A 60 -1.11 -16.81 -9.41
C GLY A 60 0.31 -16.60 -8.92
N GLY A 61 0.66 -15.39 -8.48
CA GLY A 61 1.99 -15.08 -7.98
C GLY A 61 2.10 -13.66 -7.42
N SER A 62 3.10 -13.45 -6.56
CA SER A 62 3.46 -12.11 -6.07
C SER A 62 3.75 -11.15 -7.23
N VAL A 63 3.77 -9.84 -6.99
CA VAL A 63 4.08 -8.81 -8.01
C VAL A 63 5.43 -9.06 -8.70
N ALA A 64 6.39 -9.72 -8.02
CA ALA A 64 7.66 -10.13 -8.61
C ALA A 64 7.54 -11.24 -9.66
N GLU A 65 6.54 -12.11 -9.55
CA GLU A 65 6.30 -13.24 -10.46
C GLU A 65 5.41 -12.86 -11.65
N ALA A 66 4.69 -11.74 -11.55
CA ALA A 66 3.84 -11.22 -12.60
C ALA A 66 4.64 -10.67 -13.80
N THR A 67 4.01 -10.65 -14.99
CA THR A 67 4.62 -10.02 -16.17
C THR A 67 4.86 -8.53 -15.95
N VAL A 68 5.81 -7.96 -16.68
CA VAL A 68 6.21 -6.54 -16.51
C VAL A 68 5.01 -5.60 -16.67
N ASP A 69 4.12 -5.91 -17.61
CA ASP A 69 2.92 -5.12 -17.86
C ASP A 69 1.95 -5.15 -16.67
N ILE A 70 1.70 -6.34 -16.10
CA ILE A 70 0.84 -6.51 -14.93
C ILE A 70 1.43 -5.78 -13.72
N ARG A 71 2.74 -5.92 -13.47
CA ARG A 71 3.43 -5.19 -12.39
C ARG A 71 3.30 -3.69 -12.55
N ASN A 72 3.54 -3.17 -13.76
CA ASN A 72 3.45 -1.74 -14.03
C ASN A 72 2.01 -1.21 -13.85
N GLN A 73 0.99 -2.00 -14.21
CA GLN A 73 -0.41 -1.66 -13.96
C GLN A 73 -0.72 -1.64 -12.46
N PHE A 74 -0.28 -2.64 -11.70
CA PHE A 74 -0.44 -2.69 -10.24
C PHE A 74 0.18 -1.46 -9.57
N VAL A 75 1.47 -1.20 -9.82
CA VAL A 75 2.17 -0.04 -9.25
C VAL A 75 1.47 1.26 -9.64
N ARG A 76 1.08 1.42 -10.91
CA ARG A 76 0.33 2.61 -11.34
C ARG A 76 -0.98 2.78 -10.57
N LYS A 77 -1.71 1.69 -10.33
CA LYS A 77 -2.98 1.72 -9.60
C LYS A 77 -2.78 2.12 -8.14
N VAL A 78 -1.80 1.54 -7.45
CA VAL A 78 -1.42 1.90 -6.07
C VAL A 78 -1.09 3.38 -5.96
N TYR A 79 -0.17 3.88 -6.80
CA TYR A 79 0.25 5.28 -6.75
C TYR A 79 -0.84 6.25 -7.22
N SER A 80 -1.76 5.82 -8.10
CA SER A 80 -2.92 6.64 -8.48
C SER A 80 -3.89 6.82 -7.32
N ILE A 81 -4.21 5.73 -6.61
CA ILE A 81 -5.03 5.78 -5.40
C ILE A 81 -4.37 6.69 -4.36
N LEU A 82 -3.09 6.44 -4.06
CA LEU A 82 -2.32 7.24 -3.12
C LEU A 82 -2.34 8.73 -3.47
N THR A 83 -2.12 9.08 -4.74
CA THR A 83 -2.12 10.47 -5.20
C THR A 83 -3.47 11.14 -4.95
N VAL A 84 -4.58 10.45 -5.25
CA VAL A 84 -5.93 10.96 -4.96
C VAL A 84 -6.13 11.16 -3.45
N GLN A 85 -5.65 10.23 -2.61
CA GLN A 85 -5.75 10.37 -1.16
C GLN A 85 -4.97 11.56 -0.62
N LEU A 86 -3.75 11.78 -1.11
CA LEU A 86 -2.91 12.92 -0.73
C LEU A 86 -3.51 14.24 -1.21
N ILE A 87 -4.04 14.31 -2.43
CA ILE A 87 -4.72 15.50 -2.95
C ILE A 87 -5.96 15.82 -2.11
N ALA A 88 -6.79 14.81 -1.79
CA ALA A 88 -7.97 15.01 -0.95
C ALA A 88 -7.58 15.54 0.44
N THR A 89 -6.52 14.97 1.03
CA THR A 89 -5.99 15.40 2.33
C THR A 89 -5.46 16.83 2.28
N ALA A 90 -4.65 17.17 1.28
CA ALA A 90 -4.11 18.51 1.09
C ALA A 90 -5.21 19.55 0.81
N ALA A 91 -6.20 19.20 -0.01
CA ALA A 91 -7.35 20.05 -0.31
C ALA A 91 -8.13 20.37 0.97
N LEU A 92 -8.54 19.35 1.73
CA LEU A 92 -9.30 19.56 2.96
C LEU A 92 -8.47 20.27 4.05
N GLY A 93 -7.17 19.99 4.13
CA GLY A 93 -6.25 20.75 4.98
C GLY A 93 -6.17 22.23 4.57
N SER A 94 -6.09 22.54 3.28
CA SER A 94 -5.99 23.92 2.78
C SER A 94 -7.23 24.77 3.06
N ILE A 95 -8.42 24.16 3.12
CA ILE A 95 -9.67 24.87 3.47
C ILE A 95 -9.56 25.50 4.87
N SER A 96 -8.83 24.86 5.80
CA SER A 96 -8.56 25.39 7.15
C SER A 96 -7.71 26.66 7.16
N PHE A 97 -6.99 26.97 6.07
CA PHE A 97 -6.18 28.18 5.93
C PHE A 97 -6.91 29.30 5.20
N PHE A 98 -7.78 28.96 4.25
CA PHE A 98 -8.49 29.94 3.43
C PHE A 98 -9.82 30.40 4.04
N SER A 99 -10.38 29.64 4.98
CA SER A 99 -11.67 29.95 5.60
C SER A 99 -11.59 29.95 7.12
N ASP A 100 -11.61 31.15 7.70
CA ASP A 100 -11.69 31.33 9.15
C ASP A 100 -12.96 30.72 9.73
N ALA A 101 -14.08 30.76 8.99
CA ALA A 101 -15.33 30.15 9.40
C ALA A 101 -15.20 28.62 9.55
N TYR A 102 -14.60 27.95 8.57
CA TYR A 102 -14.35 26.51 8.63
C TYR A 102 -13.36 26.16 9.75
N LYS A 103 -12.27 26.93 9.88
CA LYS A 103 -11.28 26.77 10.96
C LYS A 103 -11.92 26.87 12.35
N ASN A 104 -12.71 27.91 12.60
CA ASN A 104 -13.40 28.09 13.88
C ASN A 104 -14.43 26.98 14.13
N TRP A 105 -15.10 26.51 13.09
CA TRP A 105 -16.08 25.43 13.20
C TRP A 105 -15.42 24.09 13.58
N ILE A 106 -14.35 23.67 12.88
CA ILE A 106 -13.68 22.39 13.20
C ILE A 106 -13.02 22.41 14.59
N GLN A 107 -12.53 23.58 15.04
CA GLN A 107 -11.92 23.73 16.37
C GLN A 107 -12.95 23.76 17.52
N SER A 108 -14.19 24.19 17.25
CA SER A 108 -15.27 24.25 18.24
C SER A 108 -16.05 22.93 18.39
N HIS A 109 -15.83 21.95 17.51
CA HIS A 109 -16.55 20.67 17.52
C HIS A 109 -15.60 19.47 17.75
N PRO A 110 -14.98 19.35 18.94
CA PRO A 110 -14.03 18.27 19.22
C PRO A 110 -14.66 16.86 19.13
N ALA A 111 -15.98 16.74 19.31
CA ALA A 111 -16.69 15.48 19.13
C ALA A 111 -16.54 14.92 17.69
N LEU A 112 -16.47 15.79 16.68
CA LEU A 112 -16.30 15.38 15.29
C LEU A 112 -14.90 14.84 15.01
N VAL A 113 -13.89 15.27 15.77
CA VAL A 113 -12.52 14.71 15.69
C VAL A 113 -12.51 13.27 16.16
N TRP A 114 -13.17 12.98 17.29
CA TRP A 114 -13.30 11.60 17.75
C TRP A 114 -14.11 10.76 16.76
N ALA A 115 -15.21 11.30 16.23
CA ALA A 115 -16.00 10.63 15.22
C ALA A 115 -15.19 10.33 13.94
N SER A 116 -14.33 11.25 13.50
CA SER A 116 -13.48 11.03 12.32
C SER A 116 -12.37 10.01 12.59
N LEU A 117 -11.74 10.03 13.77
CA LEU A 117 -10.73 9.04 14.15
C LEU A 117 -11.30 7.61 14.22
N PHE A 118 -12.44 7.43 14.92
CA PHE A 118 -13.11 6.13 14.95
C PHE A 118 -13.66 5.75 13.58
N GLY A 119 -14.18 6.72 12.83
CA GLY A 119 -14.64 6.54 11.45
C GLY A 119 -13.53 6.01 10.56
N ALA A 120 -12.32 6.59 10.61
CA ALA A 120 -11.17 6.13 9.84
C ALA A 120 -10.82 4.67 10.16
N MET A 121 -10.78 4.30 11.45
CA MET A 121 -10.53 2.91 11.86
C MET A 121 -11.60 1.94 11.34
N ILE A 122 -12.88 2.32 11.44
CA ILE A 122 -14.01 1.51 10.96
C ILE A 122 -13.95 1.35 9.44
N PHE A 123 -13.80 2.44 8.70
CA PHE A 123 -13.78 2.40 7.23
C PHE A 123 -12.53 1.71 6.70
N MET A 124 -11.39 1.82 7.38
CA MET A 124 -10.20 1.02 7.07
C MET A 124 -10.49 -0.48 7.23
N GLY A 125 -11.09 -0.89 8.35
CA GLY A 125 -11.49 -2.28 8.60
C GLY A 125 -12.51 -2.80 7.58
N LEU A 126 -13.51 -1.97 7.24
CA LEU A 126 -14.51 -2.29 6.21
C LEU A 126 -13.89 -2.40 4.81
N THR A 127 -12.91 -1.54 4.49
CA THR A 127 -12.16 -1.61 3.23
C THR A 127 -11.39 -2.93 3.14
N TYR A 128 -10.75 -3.36 4.24
CA TYR A 128 -10.06 -4.65 4.28
C TYR A 128 -11.05 -5.83 4.15
N TRP A 129 -12.17 -5.78 4.87
CA TRP A 129 -13.21 -6.82 4.81
C TRP A 129 -13.82 -6.96 3.41
N LYS A 130 -14.08 -5.84 2.73
CA LYS A 130 -14.67 -5.81 1.38
C LYS A 130 -13.63 -5.61 0.28
N ARG A 131 -12.34 -5.88 0.53
CA ARG A 131 -11.25 -5.58 -0.41
C ARG A 131 -11.45 -6.12 -1.83
N LYS A 132 -12.09 -7.29 -1.98
CA LYS A 132 -12.39 -7.94 -3.26
C LYS A 132 -13.75 -7.56 -3.89
N SER A 133 -14.54 -6.71 -3.23
CA SER A 133 -15.90 -6.36 -3.66
C SER A 133 -15.93 -4.97 -4.29
N TYR A 134 -15.80 -4.93 -5.62
CA TYR A 134 -15.94 -3.69 -6.39
C TYR A 134 -17.43 -3.38 -6.68
N PRO A 135 -17.90 -2.12 -6.57
CA PRO A 135 -17.17 -0.90 -6.21
C PRO A 135 -17.19 -0.56 -4.70
N THR A 136 -17.73 -1.44 -3.86
CA THR A 136 -17.89 -1.19 -2.41
C THR A 136 -16.55 -0.92 -1.70
N ASN A 137 -15.46 -1.57 -2.14
CA ASN A 137 -14.11 -1.31 -1.64
C ASN A 137 -13.67 0.14 -1.84
N LEU A 138 -13.98 0.75 -2.99
CA LEU A 138 -13.66 2.15 -3.28
C LEU A 138 -14.54 3.13 -2.49
N LEU A 139 -15.79 2.76 -2.20
CA LEU A 139 -16.65 3.55 -1.32
C LEU A 139 -16.08 3.60 0.11
N PHE A 140 -15.69 2.46 0.66
CA PHE A 140 -15.09 2.44 2.01
C PHE A 140 -13.71 3.10 2.04
N LEU A 141 -12.91 2.93 0.98
CA LEU A 141 -11.64 3.63 0.84
C LEU A 141 -11.83 5.15 0.80
N SER A 142 -12.80 5.66 0.06
CA SER A 142 -13.06 7.10 -0.02
C SER A 142 -13.56 7.65 1.31
N LEU A 143 -14.44 6.92 2.00
CA LEU A 143 -14.89 7.27 3.35
C LEU A 143 -13.74 7.30 4.35
N PHE A 144 -12.86 6.29 4.33
CA PHE A 144 -11.63 6.25 5.12
C PHE A 144 -10.78 7.49 4.86
N THR A 145 -10.49 7.78 3.58
CA THR A 145 -9.67 8.93 3.19
C THR A 145 -10.30 10.25 3.60
N LEU A 146 -11.62 10.41 3.49
CA LEU A 146 -12.30 11.65 3.92
C LEU A 146 -12.27 11.82 5.43
N THR A 147 -12.49 10.75 6.20
CA THR A 147 -12.38 10.81 7.66
C THR A 147 -10.95 11.09 8.12
N GLU A 148 -9.95 10.51 7.46
CA GLU A 148 -8.55 10.77 7.78
C GLU A 148 -8.14 12.20 7.38
N ALA A 149 -8.49 12.62 6.16
CA ALA A 149 -8.26 13.98 5.69
C ALA A 149 -8.89 15.04 6.61
N TYR A 150 -10.07 14.76 7.17
CA TYR A 150 -10.72 15.65 8.14
C TYR A 150 -9.92 15.73 9.44
N SER A 151 -9.48 14.58 9.98
CA SER A 151 -8.62 14.53 11.17
C SER A 151 -7.33 15.35 10.96
N ILE A 152 -6.68 15.19 9.81
CA ILE A 152 -5.49 15.98 9.44
C ILE A 152 -5.82 17.46 9.29
N SER A 153 -6.94 17.82 8.67
CA SER A 153 -7.41 19.21 8.53
C SER A 153 -7.59 19.89 9.90
N VAL A 154 -8.15 19.18 10.88
CA VAL A 154 -8.27 19.67 12.26
C VAL A 154 -6.88 19.87 12.86
N ILE A 155 -5.99 18.89 12.77
CA ILE A 155 -4.64 18.98 13.35
C ILE A 155 -3.91 20.20 12.79
N VAL A 156 -3.80 20.33 11.46
CA VAL A 156 -3.04 21.43 10.84
C VAL A 156 -3.64 22.81 11.11
N SER A 157 -4.94 22.90 11.44
CA SER A 157 -5.60 24.17 11.79
C SER A 157 -5.01 24.83 13.05
N PHE A 158 -4.38 24.04 13.93
CA PHE A 158 -3.70 24.51 15.14
C PHE A 158 -2.25 24.93 14.91
N TYR A 159 -1.70 24.69 13.72
CA TYR A 159 -0.33 25.05 13.37
C TYR A 159 -0.28 26.32 12.51
N ASN A 160 0.87 26.99 12.52
CA ASN A 160 1.11 28.09 11.61
C ASN A 160 1.20 27.59 10.16
N THR A 161 0.53 28.27 9.23
CA THR A 161 0.49 27.90 7.81
C THR A 161 1.89 27.75 7.18
N ARG A 162 2.86 28.58 7.57
CA ARG A 162 4.24 28.46 7.07
C ARG A 162 4.88 27.14 7.49
N ILE A 163 4.69 26.74 8.75
CA ILE A 163 5.20 25.49 9.31
C ILE A 163 4.56 24.30 8.58
N VAL A 164 3.24 24.35 8.36
CA VAL A 164 2.52 23.30 7.63
C VAL A 164 3.04 23.16 6.19
N LEU A 165 3.18 24.27 5.46
CA LEU A 165 3.69 24.24 4.09
C LEU A 165 5.13 23.70 4.02
N SER A 166 6.01 24.11 4.93
CA SER A 166 7.36 23.58 5.04
C SER A 166 7.36 22.08 5.32
N ALA A 167 6.54 21.61 6.27
CA ALA A 167 6.41 20.19 6.58
C ALA A 167 5.93 19.39 5.37
N THR A 168 4.94 19.89 4.62
CA THR A 168 4.45 19.25 3.39
C THR A 168 5.55 19.11 2.34
N ILE A 169 6.33 20.17 2.08
CA ILE A 169 7.41 20.15 1.08
C ILE A 169 8.52 19.16 1.48
N ILE A 170 8.93 19.17 2.76
CA ILE A 170 9.98 18.27 3.25
C ILE A 170 9.49 16.82 3.19
N THR A 171 8.25 16.54 3.60
CA THR A 171 7.67 15.20 3.54
C THR A 171 7.62 14.68 2.10
N ALA A 172 7.15 15.52 1.16
CA ALA A 172 7.11 15.15 -0.26
C ALA A 172 8.51 14.84 -0.80
N GLY A 173 9.51 15.66 -0.46
CA GLY A 173 10.91 15.43 -0.85
C GLY A 173 11.47 14.12 -0.30
N ILE A 174 11.25 13.85 0.99
CA ILE A 174 11.70 12.60 1.64
C ILE A 174 10.98 11.40 1.02
N PHE A 175 9.65 11.47 0.85
CA PHE A 175 8.88 10.38 0.25
C PHE A 175 9.36 10.05 -1.16
N VAL A 176 9.53 11.05 -2.03
CA VAL A 176 10.02 10.85 -3.40
C VAL A 176 11.43 10.25 -3.40
N PHE A 177 12.32 10.78 -2.55
CA PHE A 177 13.69 10.28 -2.42
C PHE A 177 13.72 8.82 -1.96
N LEU A 178 13.02 8.50 -0.86
CA LEU A 178 12.98 7.14 -0.30
C LEU A 178 12.31 6.16 -1.25
N THR A 179 11.23 6.56 -1.92
CA THR A 179 10.56 5.74 -2.93
C THR A 179 11.53 5.41 -4.08
N ALA A 180 12.19 6.42 -4.64
CA ALA A 180 13.16 6.23 -5.72
C ALA A 180 14.35 5.35 -5.27
N PHE A 181 14.83 5.55 -4.05
CA PHE A 181 15.91 4.76 -3.47
C PHE A 181 15.51 3.30 -3.25
N ALA A 182 14.35 3.04 -2.64
CA ALA A 182 13.80 1.70 -2.44
C ALA A 182 13.58 0.95 -3.76
N SER A 183 13.12 1.66 -4.80
CA SER A 183 12.91 1.12 -6.14
C SER A 183 14.18 0.61 -6.80
N GLN A 184 15.28 1.35 -6.63
CA GLN A 184 16.56 1.09 -7.29
C GLN A 184 17.48 0.22 -6.44
N SER A 185 17.21 0.12 -5.14
CA SER A 185 18.05 -0.61 -4.20
C SER A 185 17.96 -2.12 -4.39
N LYS A 186 19.13 -2.76 -4.36
CA LYS A 186 19.26 -4.22 -4.28
C LYS A 186 19.18 -4.74 -2.85
N TYR A 187 19.36 -3.86 -1.86
CA TYR A 187 19.22 -4.22 -0.45
C TYR A 187 17.75 -4.55 -0.16
N ASP A 188 17.52 -5.61 0.61
CA ASP A 188 16.18 -6.04 1.00
C ASP A 188 15.75 -5.37 2.31
N PHE A 189 15.05 -4.25 2.19
CA PHE A 189 14.45 -3.55 3.32
C PHE A 189 13.30 -4.33 3.94
N THR A 190 12.68 -5.29 3.25
CA THR A 190 11.55 -6.09 3.77
C THR A 190 11.90 -6.79 5.09
N SER A 191 13.17 -7.18 5.25
CA SER A 191 13.73 -7.73 6.48
C SER A 191 13.62 -6.81 7.71
N TRP A 192 13.36 -5.52 7.51
CA TRP A 192 13.21 -4.53 8.59
C TRP A 192 11.83 -4.55 9.25
N MET A 193 10.83 -5.18 8.62
CA MET A 193 9.43 -5.22 9.08
C MET A 193 9.27 -5.56 10.58
N PRO A 194 9.87 -6.63 11.16
CA PRO A 194 9.68 -6.94 12.58
C PRO A 194 10.26 -5.86 13.52
N TYR A 195 11.37 -5.22 13.13
CA TYR A 195 11.97 -4.14 13.91
C TYR A 195 11.12 -2.88 13.86
N LEU A 196 10.62 -2.52 12.67
CA LEU A 196 9.71 -1.39 12.49
C LEU A 196 8.39 -1.61 13.23
N PHE A 197 7.87 -2.83 13.24
CA PHE A 197 6.66 -3.19 13.99
C PHE A 197 6.86 -2.99 15.50
N GLY A 198 7.99 -3.48 16.05
CA GLY A 198 8.34 -3.23 17.44
C GLY A 198 8.54 -1.74 17.76
N ALA A 199 9.20 -1.01 16.88
CA ALA A 199 9.43 0.43 17.03
C ALA A 199 8.11 1.24 17.00
N LEU A 200 7.17 0.87 16.13
CA LEU A 200 5.84 1.47 16.07
C LEU A 200 5.08 1.29 17.38
N TRP A 201 5.08 0.08 17.95
CA TRP A 201 4.47 -0.16 19.26
C TRP A 201 5.13 0.65 20.37
N GLY A 202 6.46 0.79 20.34
CA GLY A 202 7.17 1.67 21.26
C GLY A 202 6.70 3.13 21.14
N LEU A 203 6.52 3.62 19.92
CA LEU A 203 6.01 4.97 19.64
C LEU A 203 4.56 5.14 20.13
N VAL A 204 3.70 4.16 19.89
CA VAL A 204 2.29 4.17 20.36
C VAL A 204 2.22 4.18 21.89
N ILE A 205 2.97 3.32 22.57
CA ILE A 205 3.00 3.25 24.03
C ILE A 205 3.55 4.56 24.61
N PHE A 206 4.63 5.09 24.06
CA PHE A 206 5.18 6.37 24.49
C PHE A 206 4.17 7.51 24.27
N GLY A 207 3.52 7.57 23.10
CA GLY A 207 2.48 8.56 22.79
C GLY A 207 1.29 8.47 23.73
N PHE A 208 0.90 7.26 24.14
CA PHE A 208 -0.13 7.04 25.15
C PHE A 208 0.31 7.51 26.54
N MET A 209 1.55 7.20 26.96
CA MET A 209 2.09 7.70 28.23
C MET A 209 2.17 9.23 28.25
N ALA A 210 2.55 9.85 27.14
CA ALA A 210 2.64 11.29 26.97
C ALA A 210 1.30 12.03 27.17
N MET A 211 0.16 11.33 27.11
CA MET A 211 -1.16 11.88 27.45
C MET A 211 -1.34 12.12 28.96
N PHE A 212 -0.67 11.33 29.80
CA PHE A 212 -0.79 11.39 31.26
C PHE A 212 0.37 12.12 31.93
N PHE A 213 1.51 12.20 31.27
CA PHE A 213 2.73 12.80 31.82
C PHE A 213 3.18 14.00 30.97
N PRO A 214 3.39 15.18 31.58
CA PRO A 214 3.94 16.32 30.85
C PRO A 214 5.38 16.04 30.44
N TYR A 215 5.73 16.35 29.19
CA TYR A 215 7.09 16.20 28.66
C TYR A 215 7.63 17.53 28.14
N SER A 216 8.95 17.68 28.14
CA SER A 216 9.63 18.90 27.71
C SER A 216 9.59 19.07 26.19
N SER A 217 9.83 20.30 25.71
CA SER A 217 9.98 20.55 24.27
C SER A 217 11.08 19.69 23.63
N THR A 218 12.16 19.38 24.37
CA THR A 218 13.18 18.41 23.92
C THR A 218 12.60 17.01 23.72
N GLY A 219 11.70 16.57 24.61
CA GLY A 219 10.99 15.30 24.45
C GLY A 219 10.10 15.27 23.20
N GLU A 220 9.44 16.39 22.89
CA GLU A 220 8.62 16.52 21.68
C GLU A 220 9.45 16.39 20.40
N LEU A 221 10.62 17.04 20.38
CA LEU A 221 11.58 16.97 19.27
C LEU A 221 12.13 15.55 19.09
N ILE A 222 12.52 14.88 20.17
CA ILE A 222 13.02 13.49 20.13
C ILE A 222 11.93 12.56 19.61
N TYR A 223 10.70 12.68 20.12
CA TYR A 223 9.58 11.88 19.67
C TYR A 223 9.31 12.09 18.18
N GLY A 224 9.26 13.35 17.73
CA GLY A 224 9.10 13.69 16.32
C GLY A 224 10.21 13.11 15.45
N GLY A 225 11.46 13.19 15.89
CA GLY A 225 12.63 12.63 15.18
C GLY A 225 12.57 11.10 15.06
N LEU A 226 12.25 10.40 16.16
CA LEU A 226 12.09 8.94 16.14
C LEU A 226 10.92 8.52 15.25
N ALA A 227 9.79 9.22 15.34
CA ALA A 227 8.64 8.98 14.46
C ALA A 227 9.02 9.14 12.99
N ALA A 228 9.70 10.24 12.63
CA ALA A 228 10.12 10.50 11.27
C ALA A 228 11.06 9.41 10.73
N LEU A 229 12.00 8.91 11.55
CA LEU A 229 12.87 7.80 11.17
C LEU A 229 12.11 6.49 10.98
N ILE A 230 11.18 6.17 11.88
CA ILE A 230 10.37 4.94 11.80
C ILE A 230 9.50 4.95 10.54
N PHE A 231 8.75 6.03 10.30
CA PHE A 231 7.88 6.11 9.11
C PHE A 231 8.67 6.26 7.81
N SER A 232 9.87 6.86 7.84
CA SER A 232 10.80 6.77 6.69
C SER A 232 11.24 5.33 6.42
N GLY A 233 11.49 4.54 7.47
CA GLY A 233 11.78 3.12 7.36
C GLY A 233 10.60 2.34 6.77
N TYR A 234 9.38 2.60 7.22
CA TYR A 234 8.17 1.99 6.64
C TYR A 234 8.00 2.35 5.16
N ILE A 235 8.19 3.62 4.75
CA ILE A 235 8.15 3.99 3.32
C ILE A 235 9.12 3.13 2.49
N LEU A 236 10.34 2.87 2.98
CA LEU A 236 11.30 2.01 2.28
C LEU A 236 10.79 0.57 2.15
N VAL A 237 10.26 0.00 3.24
CA VAL A 237 9.72 -1.36 3.27
C VAL A 237 8.49 -1.48 2.38
N ASP A 238 7.51 -0.61 2.57
CA ASP A 238 6.23 -0.64 1.87
C ASP A 238 6.41 -0.39 0.38
N THR A 239 7.34 0.50 0.00
CA THR A 239 7.71 0.67 -1.41
C THR A 239 8.26 -0.63 -2.01
N GLN A 240 9.13 -1.35 -1.31
CA GLN A 240 9.65 -2.63 -1.80
C GLN A 240 8.60 -3.74 -1.79
N MET A 241 7.70 -3.76 -0.81
CA MET A 241 6.55 -4.65 -0.77
C MET A 241 5.66 -4.45 -2.00
N ILE A 242 5.37 -3.19 -2.36
CA ILE A 242 4.59 -2.82 -3.56
C ILE A 242 5.27 -3.32 -4.84
N MET A 243 6.60 -3.27 -4.89
CA MET A 243 7.33 -3.61 -6.11
C MET A 243 7.57 -5.10 -6.30
N ARG A 244 7.54 -5.90 -5.23
CA ARG A 244 8.03 -7.29 -5.27
C ARG A 244 7.09 -8.29 -4.59
N HIS A 245 6.45 -7.96 -3.48
CA HIS A 245 5.86 -8.96 -2.60
C HIS A 245 4.34 -8.96 -2.53
N HIS A 246 3.68 -7.82 -2.76
CA HIS A 246 2.22 -7.76 -2.74
C HIS A 246 1.59 -8.67 -3.79
N HIS A 247 0.36 -9.10 -3.55
CA HIS A 247 -0.45 -9.71 -4.60
C HIS A 247 -1.04 -8.63 -5.50
N VAL A 248 -1.20 -8.92 -6.79
CA VAL A 248 -1.67 -7.97 -7.81
C VAL A 248 -3.09 -7.43 -7.52
N GLU A 249 -3.88 -8.11 -6.69
CA GLU A 249 -5.22 -7.71 -6.24
C GLU A 249 -5.24 -6.92 -4.91
N GLU A 250 -4.09 -6.63 -4.31
CA GLU A 250 -3.97 -5.98 -3.01
C GLU A 250 -3.61 -4.49 -3.10
N GLU A 251 -3.93 -3.84 -4.22
CA GLU A 251 -3.52 -2.45 -4.48
C GLU A 251 -4.10 -1.47 -3.46
N ILE A 252 -5.31 -1.73 -2.94
CA ILE A 252 -5.97 -0.87 -1.97
C ILE A 252 -5.26 -0.96 -0.61
N ALA A 253 -4.90 -2.17 -0.17
CA ALA A 253 -4.20 -2.35 1.08
C ALA A 253 -2.81 -1.70 1.02
N ALA A 254 -2.09 -1.92 -0.08
CA ALA A 254 -0.78 -1.33 -0.29
C ALA A 254 -0.83 0.22 -0.35
N ALA A 255 -1.87 0.79 -0.97
CA ALA A 255 -2.08 2.23 -0.99
C ALA A 255 -2.40 2.79 0.40
N ILE A 256 -3.24 2.11 1.20
CA ILE A 256 -3.56 2.53 2.58
C ILE A 256 -2.31 2.55 3.46
N SER A 257 -1.48 1.49 3.42
CA SER A 257 -0.26 1.44 4.24
C SER A 257 0.71 2.58 3.89
N LEU A 258 1.01 2.74 2.60
CA LEU A 258 1.90 3.80 2.13
C LEU A 258 1.33 5.21 2.38
N TYR A 259 0.01 5.38 2.31
CA TYR A 259 -0.68 6.63 2.69
C TYR A 259 -0.48 6.95 4.16
N LEU A 260 -0.71 5.98 5.06
CA LEU A 260 -0.52 6.16 6.50
C LEU A 260 0.94 6.47 6.85
N ASP A 261 1.91 5.86 6.17
CA ASP A 261 3.31 6.17 6.38
C ASP A 261 3.64 7.63 6.03
N ILE A 262 3.15 8.12 4.90
CA ILE A 262 3.36 9.51 4.47
C ILE A 262 2.67 10.49 5.43
N ILE A 263 1.44 10.21 5.83
CA ILE A 263 0.70 11.05 6.78
C ILE A 263 1.40 11.11 8.13
N ASN A 264 1.87 9.98 8.65
CA ASN A 264 2.56 9.95 9.93
C ASN A 264 3.95 10.59 9.85
N LEU A 265 4.68 10.43 8.73
CA LEU A 265 5.92 11.17 8.47
C LEU A 265 5.65 12.68 8.43
N PHE A 266 4.59 13.11 7.76
CA PHE A 266 4.17 14.51 7.74
C PHE A 266 3.90 15.06 9.14
N LEU A 267 3.11 14.35 9.95
CA LEU A 267 2.81 14.75 11.33
C LEU A 267 4.07 14.80 12.21
N ALA A 268 5.01 13.87 12.00
CA ALA A 268 6.30 13.86 12.69
C ALA A 268 7.15 15.09 12.33
N ILE A 269 7.27 15.42 11.04
CA ILE A 269 8.01 16.60 10.57
C ILE A 269 7.33 17.89 11.02
N LEU A 270 5.99 17.95 10.94
CA LEU A 270 5.20 19.08 11.42
C LEU A 270 5.49 19.36 12.91
N ARG A 271 5.54 18.30 13.73
CA ARG A 271 5.88 18.38 15.15
C ARG A 271 7.30 18.90 15.38
N ILE A 272 8.28 18.37 14.65
CA ILE A 272 9.68 18.83 14.73
C ILE A 272 9.77 20.34 14.45
N LEU A 273 9.20 20.79 13.33
CA LEU A 273 9.27 22.21 12.92
C LEU A 273 8.53 23.12 13.90
N ASN A 274 7.39 22.68 14.44
CA ASN A 274 6.66 23.44 15.45
C ASN A 274 7.45 23.57 16.76
N SER A 275 8.06 22.48 17.23
CA SER A 275 8.89 22.51 18.43
C SER A 275 10.12 23.42 18.27
N GLN A 276 10.66 23.55 17.07
CA GLN A 276 11.78 24.47 16.80
C GLN A 276 11.33 25.93 16.71
N SER A 277 10.12 26.19 16.21
CA SER A 277 9.58 27.55 16.12
C SER A 277 9.14 28.13 17.47
N ASN A 278 8.83 27.27 18.45
CA ASN A 278 8.34 27.66 19.77
C ASN A 278 9.45 27.76 20.84
N ASN A 279 10.70 27.37 20.52
CA ASN A 279 11.90 27.61 21.33
C ASN A 279 12.63 28.87 20.85
#